data_AF-A0AAD6D3U0-F1
#
_entry.id   AF-A0AAD6D3U0-F1
#
_cell.length_a   1.000
_cell.length_b   1.000
_cell.length_c   1.000
_cell.angle_alpha   90.00
_cell.angle_beta   90.00
_cell.angle_gamma   90.00
#
_symmetry.space_group_name_H-M   'P 1'
#
loop_
_entity.id
_entity.type
_entity.pdbx_description
1 polymer ?
#
loop_
_entity_poly.entity_id
_entity_poly.type
_entity_poly.pdbx_seq_one_letter_code
_entity_poly.pdbx_strand_id
1 'polypeptide(L)'
;MVASLNEVLTGTERVLDTPLPSAYSIAISQISWIYVLVLPFQLYNFLEWITIPASVVAAYIIIGLATIGSEIENPFGQDVNDLPLDTYCRQIALELDIITAMPPPNVDDFMERDDNLVMFPLSPRGITEWQERSVEDIRAALAAKVVANVNQTPANSDDDSTVVGAGSSIGKQSV
;
A
#
# COMPACT_ATOMS: atom_id res chain seq x y z
N MET A 1 -1.25 5.45 11.36
CA MET A 1 -0.38 4.32 10.97
C MET A 1 -0.87 3.01 11.56
N VAL A 2 -0.84 2.80 12.88
CA VAL A 2 -1.32 1.54 13.50
C VAL A 2 -2.81 1.27 13.18
N ALA A 3 -3.65 2.32 13.23
CA ALA A 3 -5.06 2.20 12.85
C ALA A 3 -5.25 1.71 11.41
N SER A 4 -4.49 2.24 10.45
CA SER A 4 -4.56 1.85 9.04
C SER A 4 -4.13 0.40 8.79
N LEU A 5 -3.10 -0.08 9.51
CA LEU A 5 -2.70 -1.49 9.43
C LEU A 5 -3.77 -2.42 10.00
N ASN A 6 -4.40 -2.01 11.10
CA ASN A 6 -5.50 -2.76 11.71
C ASN A 6 -6.73 -2.81 10.79
N GLU A 7 -7.06 -1.71 10.12
CA GLU A 7 -8.15 -1.66 9.12
C GLU A 7 -7.92 -2.64 7.96
N VAL A 8 -6.69 -2.71 7.43
CA VAL A 8 -6.34 -3.67 6.38
C VAL A 8 -6.43 -5.11 6.89
N LEU A 9 -5.88 -5.40 8.07
CA LEU A 9 -5.93 -6.73 8.68
C LEU A 9 -7.37 -7.20 8.88
N THR A 10 -8.21 -6.38 9.54
CA THR A 10 -9.63 -6.69 9.74
C THR A 10 -10.37 -6.82 8.41
N GLY A 11 -9.99 -6.04 7.38
CA GLY A 11 -10.53 -6.18 6.04
C GLY A 11 -10.23 -7.55 5.43
N THR A 12 -8.97 -7.99 5.48
CA THR A 12 -8.55 -9.29 4.96
C THR A 12 -9.13 -10.45 5.76
N GLU A 13 -9.16 -10.35 7.10
CA GLU A 13 -9.80 -11.35 7.96
C GLU A 13 -11.28 -11.51 7.62
N ARG A 14 -12.02 -10.43 7.39
CA ARG A 14 -13.44 -10.53 7.00
C ARG A 14 -13.64 -11.22 5.66
N VAL A 15 -12.74 -11.03 4.70
CA VAL A 15 -12.83 -11.73 3.40
C VAL A 15 -12.52 -13.21 3.57
N LEU A 16 -11.56 -13.56 4.44
CA LEU A 16 -11.21 -14.94 4.76
C LEU A 16 -12.31 -15.65 5.57
N ASP A 17 -12.90 -14.96 6.55
CA ASP A 17 -13.95 -15.45 7.45
C ASP A 17 -15.35 -15.45 6.84
N THR A 18 -15.48 -15.10 5.56
CA THR A 18 -16.66 -15.41 4.75
C THR A 18 -16.43 -16.65 3.87
N PRO A 19 -16.11 -17.84 4.42
CA PRO A 19 -15.97 -19.01 3.58
C PRO A 19 -17.35 -19.34 3.01
N LEU A 20 -17.48 -19.26 1.69
CA LEU A 20 -18.61 -19.87 1.01
C LEU A 20 -18.59 -21.38 1.34
N PRO A 21 -19.74 -21.99 1.65
CA PRO A 21 -19.76 -23.41 2.00
C PRO A 21 -19.11 -24.23 0.90
N SER A 22 -18.10 -25.04 1.21
CA SER A 22 -17.39 -25.88 0.21
C SER A 22 -18.33 -26.80 -0.58
N ALA A 23 -19.48 -27.14 0.01
CA ALA A 23 -20.56 -27.87 -0.65
C ALA A 23 -21.12 -27.13 -1.89
N TYR A 24 -21.07 -25.79 -1.92
CA TYR A 24 -21.53 -24.98 -3.04
C TYR A 24 -20.65 -25.17 -4.29
N SER A 25 -19.33 -25.00 -4.16
CA SER A 25 -18.38 -25.20 -5.26
C SER A 25 -18.41 -26.64 -5.78
N ILE A 26 -18.56 -27.62 -4.87
CA ILE A 26 -18.75 -29.04 -5.23
C ILE A 26 -20.05 -29.24 -6.01
N ALA A 27 -21.16 -28.65 -5.57
CA ALA A 27 -22.45 -28.77 -6.24
C ALA A 27 -22.43 -28.13 -7.64
N ILE A 28 -21.81 -26.96 -7.81
CA ILE A 28 -21.65 -26.32 -9.13
C ILE A 28 -20.88 -27.23 -10.08
N SER A 29 -19.77 -27.81 -9.62
CA SER A 29 -18.98 -28.73 -10.42
C SER A 29 -19.82 -29.94 -10.85
N GLN A 30 -20.54 -30.58 -9.91
CA GLN A 30 -21.42 -31.71 -10.20
C GLN A 30 -22.52 -31.36 -11.22
N ILE A 31 -23.19 -30.22 -11.06
CA ILE A 31 -24.24 -29.77 -11.97
C ILE A 31 -23.67 -29.48 -13.36
N SER A 32 -22.50 -28.84 -13.44
CA SER A 32 -21.82 -28.54 -14.71
C SER A 32 -21.48 -29.82 -15.48
N TRP A 33 -20.98 -30.85 -14.79
CA TRP A 33 -20.73 -32.16 -15.38
C TRP A 33 -22.00 -32.83 -15.90
N ILE A 34 -23.07 -32.84 -15.10
CA ILE A 34 -24.36 -33.39 -15.51
C ILE A 34 -24.90 -32.65 -16.73
N TYR A 35 -24.82 -31.31 -16.73
CA TYR A 35 -25.29 -30.48 -17.84
C TYR A 35 -24.58 -30.81 -19.15
N VAL A 36 -23.25 -30.91 -19.13
CA VAL A 36 -22.45 -31.26 -20.31
C VAL A 36 -22.77 -32.67 -20.82
N LEU A 37 -23.03 -33.63 -19.93
CA LEU A 37 -23.45 -34.99 -20.31
C LEU A 37 -24.84 -35.04 -20.95
N VAL A 38 -25.76 -34.15 -20.54
CA VAL A 38 -27.13 -34.08 -21.08
C VAL A 38 -27.19 -33.27 -22.39
N LEU A 39 -26.29 -32.31 -22.57
CA LEU A 39 -26.19 -31.41 -23.73
C LEU A 39 -26.25 -32.12 -25.10
N PRO A 40 -25.51 -33.22 -25.38
CA PRO A 40 -25.60 -33.90 -26.68
C PRO A 40 -27.00 -34.47 -26.98
N PHE A 41 -27.74 -34.93 -25.97
CA PHE A 41 -29.11 -35.43 -26.16
C PHE A 41 -30.07 -34.29 -26.52
N GLN A 42 -29.82 -33.09 -26.01
CA GLN A 42 -30.61 -31.90 -26.32
C GLN A 42 -30.37 -31.41 -27.75
N LEU A 43 -29.12 -31.41 -28.22
CA LEU A 43 -28.74 -30.88 -29.53
C LEU A 43 -28.93 -31.87 -30.69
N TYR A 44 -29.02 -33.17 -30.42
CA TYR A 44 -29.07 -34.22 -31.45
C TYR A 44 -30.15 -33.96 -32.51
N ASN A 45 -31.35 -33.53 -32.10
CA ASN A 45 -32.47 -33.28 -33.01
C ASN A 45 -32.26 -32.11 -33.98
N PHE A 46 -31.30 -31.22 -33.71
CA PHE A 46 -31.06 -30.02 -34.52
C PHE A 46 -29.83 -30.16 -35.43
N LEU A 47 -28.76 -30.79 -34.92
CA LEU A 47 -27.43 -30.78 -35.55
C LEU A 47 -26.96 -32.16 -36.02
N GLU A 48 -27.67 -33.24 -35.67
CA GLU A 48 -27.32 -34.63 -36.01
C GLU A 48 -25.82 -34.93 -35.72
N TRP A 49 -25.03 -35.26 -36.74
CA TRP A 49 -23.60 -35.59 -36.64
C TRP A 49 -22.72 -34.42 -36.17
N ILE A 50 -23.13 -33.17 -36.41
CA ILE A 50 -22.38 -31.97 -35.96
C ILE A 50 -22.51 -31.79 -34.44
N THR A 51 -23.46 -32.47 -33.80
CA THR A 51 -23.66 -32.44 -32.34
C THR A 51 -22.42 -32.89 -31.58
N ILE A 52 -21.63 -33.82 -32.11
CA ILE A 52 -20.43 -34.33 -31.43
C ILE A 52 -19.37 -33.24 -31.30
N PRO A 53 -18.85 -32.62 -32.38
CA PRO A 53 -17.86 -31.54 -32.25
C PRO A 53 -18.45 -30.31 -31.53
N ALA A 54 -19.73 -29.99 -31.75
CA ALA A 54 -20.37 -28.85 -31.07
C ALA A 54 -20.46 -29.05 -29.54
N SER A 55 -20.82 -30.26 -29.09
CA SER A 55 -20.90 -30.57 -27.65
C SER A 55 -19.53 -30.61 -26.99
N VAL A 56 -18.48 -31.05 -27.68
CA VAL A 56 -17.09 -30.99 -27.17
C VAL A 56 -16.63 -29.55 -26.96
N VAL A 57 -16.92 -28.65 -27.91
CA VAL A 57 -16.58 -27.22 -27.76
C VAL A 57 -17.38 -26.59 -26.61
N ALA A 58 -18.69 -26.88 -26.51
CA ALA A 58 -19.51 -26.39 -25.43
C ALA A 58 -19.03 -26.91 -24.06
N ALA A 59 -18.67 -28.20 -23.97
CA ALA A 59 -18.10 -28.82 -22.78
C ALA A 59 -16.83 -28.10 -22.32
N TYR A 60 -15.91 -27.83 -23.25
CA TYR A 60 -14.68 -27.12 -22.94
C TYR A 60 -14.94 -25.74 -22.34
N ILE A 61 -15.88 -24.98 -22.92
CA ILE A 61 -16.24 -23.64 -22.43
C ILE A 61 -16.88 -23.73 -21.03
N ILE A 62 -17.88 -24.61 -20.85
CA ILE A 62 -18.64 -24.70 -19.60
C ILE A 62 -17.77 -25.21 -18.46
N ILE A 63 -17.05 -26.32 -18.67
CA ILE A 63 -16.18 -26.91 -17.64
C ILE A 63 -15.00 -25.98 -17.37
N GLY A 64 -14.38 -25.41 -18.42
CA GLY A 64 -13.28 -24.47 -18.25
C GLY A 64 -13.69 -23.24 -17.42
N LEU A 65 -14.88 -22.68 -17.69
CA LEU A 65 -15.42 -21.58 -16.90
C LEU A 65 -15.68 -21.99 -15.45
N ALA A 66 -16.24 -23.19 -15.22
CA ALA A 66 -16.50 -23.69 -13.87
C ALA A 66 -15.19 -23.89 -13.08
N THR A 67 -14.13 -24.39 -13.71
CA THR A 67 -12.80 -24.55 -13.07
C THR A 67 -12.18 -23.21 -12.74
N ILE A 68 -12.15 -22.26 -13.68
CA ILE A 68 -11.62 -20.90 -13.44
C ILE A 68 -12.41 -20.21 -12.32
N GLY A 69 -13.73 -20.36 -12.32
CA GLY A 69 -14.59 -19.81 -11.26
C GLY A 69 -14.24 -20.38 -9.88
N SER A 70 -13.94 -21.68 -9.79
CA SER A 70 -13.52 -22.31 -8.54
C SER A 70 -12.16 -21.83 -8.04
N GLU A 71 -11.22 -21.52 -8.93
CA GLU A 71 -9.91 -20.96 -8.56
C GLU A 71 -10.06 -19.52 -8.04
N ILE A 72 -10.88 -18.69 -8.70
CA ILE A 72 -11.08 -17.29 -8.31
C ILE A 72 -11.89 -17.16 -7.00
N GLU A 73 -12.69 -18.17 -6.64
CA GLU A 73 -13.50 -18.17 -5.42
C GLU A 73 -12.65 -18.21 -4.14
N ASN A 74 -11.44 -18.81 -4.18
CA ASN A 74 -10.55 -18.94 -3.02
C ASN A 74 -9.15 -18.35 -3.26
N PRO A 75 -9.00 -17.02 -3.33
CA PRO A 75 -7.74 -16.37 -3.73
C PRO A 75 -6.60 -16.48 -2.69
N PHE A 76 -6.90 -16.98 -1.48
CA PHE A 76 -5.93 -17.18 -0.39
C PHE A 76 -5.53 -18.66 -0.21
N GLY A 77 -5.87 -19.51 -1.17
CA GLY A 77 -5.56 -20.94 -1.14
C GLY A 77 -4.08 -21.25 -1.41
N GLN A 78 -3.85 -22.39 -2.06
CA GLN A 78 -2.51 -22.90 -2.41
C GLN A 78 -2.42 -23.26 -3.90
N ASP A 79 -3.37 -22.79 -4.71
CA ASP A 79 -3.39 -23.00 -6.15
C ASP A 79 -2.38 -22.06 -6.84
N VAL A 80 -2.01 -22.39 -8.08
CA VAL A 80 -0.98 -21.65 -8.84
C VAL A 80 -1.37 -20.18 -9.09
N ASN A 81 -2.68 -19.90 -9.12
CA ASN A 81 -3.23 -18.58 -9.37
C ASN A 81 -3.55 -17.80 -8.08
N ASP A 82 -3.27 -18.36 -6.90
CA ASP A 82 -3.53 -17.73 -5.61
C ASP A 82 -2.44 -16.71 -5.23
N LEU A 83 -2.74 -15.86 -4.25
CA LEU A 83 -1.79 -14.86 -3.78
C LEU A 83 -0.60 -15.53 -3.06
N PRO A 84 0.65 -15.15 -3.37
CA PRO A 84 1.84 -15.72 -2.73
C PRO A 84 2.09 -15.10 -1.34
N LEU A 85 1.23 -15.43 -0.37
CA LEU A 85 1.27 -14.88 0.99
C LEU A 85 2.62 -15.10 1.69
N ASP A 86 3.23 -16.28 1.54
CA ASP A 86 4.55 -16.58 2.09
C ASP A 86 5.64 -15.62 1.59
N THR A 87 5.53 -15.21 0.32
CA THR A 87 6.49 -14.27 -0.26
C THR A 87 6.34 -12.89 0.34
N TYR A 88 5.10 -12.42 0.54
CA TYR A 88 4.83 -11.15 1.20
C TYR A 88 5.32 -11.17 2.66
N CYS A 89 5.03 -12.23 3.41
CA CYS A 89 5.50 -12.38 4.79
C CYS A 89 7.04 -12.36 4.88
N ARG A 90 7.71 -13.07 3.97
CA ARG A 90 9.18 -13.07 3.90
C ARG A 90 9.75 -11.69 3.56
N GLN A 91 9.11 -10.95 2.66
CA GLN A 91 9.54 -9.61 2.30
C GLN A 91 9.40 -8.64 3.49
N ILE A 92 8.27 -8.67 4.19
CA ILE A 92 8.07 -7.83 5.40
C ILE A 92 9.10 -8.16 6.47
N ALA A 93 9.41 -9.44 6.69
CA ALA A 93 10.42 -9.85 7.66
C ALA A 93 11.83 -9.32 7.30
N LEU A 94 12.18 -9.35 6.01
CA LEU A 94 13.44 -8.81 5.50
C LEU A 94 13.50 -7.29 5.67
N GLU A 95 12.44 -6.58 5.29
CA GLU A 95 12.36 -5.12 5.46
C GLU A 95 12.48 -4.71 6.94
N LEU A 96 11.83 -5.47 7.84
CA LEU A 96 11.96 -5.26 9.28
C LEU A 96 13.41 -5.47 9.76
N ASP A 97 14.07 -6.54 9.31
CA ASP A 97 15.46 -6.82 9.65
C ASP A 97 16.38 -5.67 9.23
N ILE A 98 16.24 -5.17 8.00
CA ILE A 98 16.99 -4.01 7.48
C ILE A 98 16.77 -2.77 8.36
N ILE A 99 15.51 -2.47 8.70
CA ILE A 99 15.18 -1.29 9.51
C ILE A 99 15.79 -1.41 10.91
N THR A 100 15.74 -2.61 11.51
CA THR A 100 16.28 -2.85 12.85
C THR A 100 17.80 -3.02 12.89
N ALA A 101 18.44 -3.28 11.76
CA ALA A 101 19.90 -3.39 11.65
C ALA A 101 20.62 -2.03 11.75
N MET A 102 19.90 -0.91 11.60
CA MET A 102 20.48 0.41 11.82
C MET A 102 20.58 0.68 13.33
N PRO A 103 21.79 0.95 13.87
CA PRO A 103 21.92 1.35 15.26
C PRO A 103 21.16 2.67 15.50
N PRO A 104 20.62 2.90 16.71
CA PRO A 104 19.97 4.16 17.02
C PRO A 104 20.94 5.32 16.74
N PRO A 105 20.49 6.39 16.06
CA PRO A 105 21.33 7.53 15.78
C PRO A 105 21.86 8.09 17.10
N ASN A 106 23.16 8.34 17.16
CA ASN A 106 23.74 8.98 18.33
C ASN A 106 23.29 10.45 18.35
N VAL A 107 22.83 10.91 19.51
CA VAL A 107 22.30 12.29 19.65
C VAL A 107 23.37 13.35 19.42
N ASP A 108 24.62 13.07 19.79
CA ASP A 108 25.74 13.99 19.61
C ASP A 108 26.04 14.16 18.12
N ASP A 109 26.08 13.06 17.36
CA ASP A 109 26.26 13.06 15.89
C ASP A 109 25.12 13.81 15.16
N PHE A 110 23.88 13.68 15.65
CA PHE A 110 22.75 14.44 15.11
C PHE A 110 22.80 15.94 15.48
N MET A 111 23.29 16.27 16.68
CA MET A 111 23.40 17.66 17.11
C MET A 111 24.51 18.41 16.37
N GLU A 112 25.66 17.75 16.15
CA GLU A 112 26.88 18.30 15.54
C GLU A 112 26.82 18.44 14.02
N ARG A 113 25.78 17.91 13.40
CA ARG A 113 25.51 18.00 11.97
C ARG A 113 25.45 19.45 11.46
N ASP A 114 26.20 19.75 10.39
CA ASP A 114 26.28 21.11 9.80
C ASP A 114 24.93 21.62 9.25
N ASP A 115 24.01 20.70 8.92
CA ASP A 115 22.65 21.00 8.47
C ASP A 115 21.68 21.28 9.64
N ASN A 116 22.10 21.07 10.90
CA ASN A 116 21.32 21.41 12.07
C ASN A 116 21.37 22.92 12.37
N LEU A 117 20.49 23.67 11.69
CA LEU A 117 20.38 25.12 11.82
C LEU A 117 19.53 25.53 13.02
N VAL A 118 20.16 25.66 14.19
CA VAL A 118 19.50 25.97 15.48
C VAL A 118 18.62 27.23 15.49
N MET A 119 18.91 28.19 14.61
CA MET A 119 18.26 29.51 14.57
C MET A 119 17.64 29.82 13.21
N PHE A 120 17.40 28.81 12.36
CA PHE A 120 16.66 29.00 11.11
C PHE A 120 15.22 29.50 11.40
N PRO A 121 14.66 30.44 10.60
CA PRO A 121 15.20 31.10 9.41
C PRO A 121 16.03 32.38 9.69
N LEU A 122 16.21 32.76 10.95
CA LEU A 122 16.86 34.02 11.36
C LEU A 122 18.38 33.99 11.17
N SER A 123 18.98 32.80 11.22
CA SER A 123 20.40 32.59 10.98
C SER A 123 20.64 31.22 10.35
N PRO A 124 21.35 31.15 9.21
CA PRO A 124 21.70 29.89 8.54
C PRO A 124 22.95 29.23 9.14
N ARG A 125 23.23 29.43 10.42
CA ARG A 125 24.47 29.00 11.10
C ARG A 125 24.21 27.75 11.94
N GLY A 126 25.11 26.76 11.86
CA GLY A 126 25.04 25.48 12.58
C GLY A 126 25.42 25.59 14.06
N ILE A 127 25.31 24.48 14.81
CA ILE A 127 25.52 24.46 16.27
C ILE A 127 26.93 24.90 16.70
N THR A 128 27.95 24.52 15.94
CA THR A 128 29.37 24.74 16.26
C THR A 128 29.67 26.24 16.37
N GLU A 129 29.17 27.04 15.44
CA GLU A 129 29.35 28.49 15.44
C GLU A 129 28.55 29.21 16.55
N TRP A 130 27.43 28.62 17.00
CA TRP A 130 26.63 29.17 18.09
C TRP A 130 27.16 28.81 19.47
N GLN A 131 27.86 27.68 19.62
CA GLN A 131 28.52 27.30 20.87
C GLN A 131 29.66 28.24 21.24
N GLU A 132 30.34 28.84 20.26
CA GLU A 132 31.45 29.76 20.48
C GLU A 132 31.02 31.20 20.86
N ARG A 133 29.72 31.50 20.84
CA ARG A 133 29.18 32.85 21.08
C ARG A 133 28.93 33.17 22.55
N SER A 134 28.94 34.47 22.87
CA SER A 134 28.63 34.97 24.21
C SER A 134 27.17 34.72 24.59
N VAL A 135 26.90 34.55 25.88
CA VAL A 135 25.55 34.29 26.41
C VAL A 135 24.62 35.47 26.11
N GLU A 136 25.16 36.68 26.06
CA GLU A 136 24.47 37.92 25.72
C GLU A 136 23.98 37.91 24.27
N ASP A 137 24.83 37.49 23.33
CA ASP A 137 24.49 37.38 21.91
C ASP A 137 23.42 36.31 21.65
N ILE A 138 23.51 35.18 22.36
CA ILE A 138 22.50 34.11 22.28
C ILE A 138 21.16 34.61 22.82
N ARG A 139 21.15 35.33 23.95
CA ARG A 139 19.93 35.91 24.53
C ARG A 139 19.31 36.95 23.61
N ALA A 140 20.12 37.78 22.96
CA ALA A 140 19.64 38.77 21.98
C ALA A 140 19.01 38.08 20.76
N ALA A 141 19.64 37.01 20.24
CA ALA A 141 19.09 36.23 19.13
C ALA A 141 17.78 35.52 19.50
N LEU A 142 17.68 34.96 20.71
CA LEU A 142 16.44 34.38 21.23
C LEU A 142 15.33 35.43 21.40
N ALA A 143 15.67 36.62 21.92
CA ALA A 143 14.72 37.72 22.04
C ALA A 143 14.20 38.16 20.67
N ALA A 144 15.08 38.24 19.66
CA ALA A 144 14.70 38.53 18.28
C ALA A 144 13.78 37.45 17.69
N LYS A 145 14.02 36.17 18.01
CA LYS A 145 13.16 35.05 17.60
C LYS A 145 11.75 35.13 18.20
N VAL A 146 11.65 35.49 19.48
CA VAL A 146 10.35 35.69 20.14
C VAL A 146 9.57 36.81 19.47
N VAL A 147 10.22 37.96 19.20
CA VAL A 147 9.58 39.10 18.52
C VAL A 147 9.14 38.74 17.08
N ALA A 148 9.99 38.03 16.32
CA ALA A 148 9.66 37.58 14.97
C ALA A 148 8.47 36.61 14.96
N ASN A 149 8.38 35.69 15.93
CA ASN A 149 7.28 34.74 16.06
C ASN A 149 5.96 35.42 16.46
N VAL A 150 6.02 36.44 17.34
CA VAL A 150 4.85 37.25 17.72
C VAL A 150 4.28 38.00 16.52
N ASN A 151 5.13 38.52 15.64
CA ASN A 151 4.71 39.21 14.42
C ASN A 151 4.22 38.25 13.30
N GLN A 152 4.45 36.93 13.44
CA GLN A 152 4.00 35.89 12.50
C GLN A 152 2.65 35.26 12.87
N THR A 153 1.98 35.72 13.94
CA THR A 153 0.60 35.31 14.24
C THR A 153 -0.36 36.32 13.60
N PRO A 154 -0.89 36.10 12.37
CA PRO A 154 -2.03 36.84 11.91
C PRO A 154 -3.25 36.36 12.71
N ALA A 155 -4.02 37.29 13.24
CA ALA A 155 -5.41 37.06 13.54
C ALA A 155 -6.12 36.65 12.24
N ASN A 156 -6.43 35.36 12.07
CA ASN A 156 -7.54 34.90 11.24
C ASN A 156 -7.94 33.48 11.66
N SER A 157 -8.87 33.42 12.59
CA SER A 157 -9.92 32.39 12.55
C SER A 157 -10.70 32.53 11.24
N ASP A 158 -11.10 31.41 10.67
CA ASP A 158 -12.03 31.25 9.53
C ASP A 158 -11.37 31.37 8.14
N ASP A 159 -10.92 30.24 7.57
CA ASP A 159 -11.72 29.56 6.53
C ASP A 159 -11.03 28.30 5.98
N ASP A 160 -11.90 27.33 5.68
CA ASP A 160 -11.69 26.11 4.93
C ASP A 160 -11.05 26.36 3.55
N SER A 161 -10.00 25.61 3.19
CA SER A 161 -9.83 25.01 1.85
C SER A 161 -8.42 24.44 1.63
N THR A 162 -8.42 23.14 1.35
CA THR A 162 -7.51 22.42 0.45
C THR A 162 -7.15 23.27 -0.79
N VAL A 163 -5.88 23.32 -1.22
CA VAL A 163 -5.43 23.09 -2.62
C VAL A 163 -3.89 23.13 -2.74
N VAL A 164 -3.40 21.97 -3.17
CA VAL A 164 -2.22 21.62 -3.95
C VAL A 164 -1.62 22.73 -4.85
N GLY A 165 -0.29 22.85 -4.85
CA GLY A 165 0.46 22.78 -6.11
C GLY A 165 1.48 23.88 -6.46
N ALA A 166 2.52 23.39 -7.14
CA ALA A 166 3.42 24.05 -8.09
C ALA A 166 4.72 24.67 -7.55
N GLY A 167 5.83 24.01 -7.92
CA GLY A 167 7.19 24.47 -7.70
C GLY A 167 7.74 25.41 -8.79
N SER A 168 8.99 25.82 -8.59
CA SER A 168 9.93 26.37 -9.58
C SER A 168 11.27 26.55 -8.85
N SER A 169 12.28 25.71 -9.07
CA SER A 169 13.34 25.82 -10.09
C SER A 169 14.36 26.95 -9.86
N ILE A 170 15.54 26.56 -9.36
CA ILE A 170 16.86 27.20 -9.57
C ILE A 170 17.84 26.01 -9.58
N GLY A 171 18.64 25.67 -10.59
CA GLY A 171 19.05 26.40 -11.79
C GLY A 171 20.56 26.69 -11.79
N LYS A 172 21.39 25.65 -12.04
CA LYS A 172 22.76 25.63 -12.65
C LYS A 172 23.89 26.57 -12.19
N GLN A 173 25.07 25.97 -11.93
CA GLN A 173 26.40 26.20 -12.58
C GLN A 173 27.45 25.32 -11.84
N SER A 174 28.11 24.30 -12.43
CA SER A 174 29.21 24.31 -13.42
C SER A 174 30.45 25.11 -12.97
N VAL A 175 31.46 24.43 -12.40
CA VAL A 175 32.79 24.12 -13.00
C VAL A 175 33.28 22.81 -12.35
#